data_AF-A0A7R8ZAT8-F1
#
_entry.id   AF-A0A7R8ZAT8-F1
#
_cell.length_a   1.000
_cell.length_b   1.000
_cell.length_c   1.000
_cell.angle_alpha   90.00
_cell.angle_beta   90.00
_cell.angle_gamma   90.00
#
_symmetry.space_group_name_H-M   'P 1'
#
loop_
_entity.id
_entity.type
_entity.pdbx_description
1 polymer ?
#
loop_
_entity_poly.entity_id
_entity_poly.type
_entity_poly.pdbx_seq_one_letter_code
_entity_poly.pdbx_strand_id
1 'polypeptide(L)'
;QVLLVTSSRRPDHWIVPGGGVEPEEEPSKTAIREVLEEAGVCGKLGRCLGVFENSERKHRTEVFVLVVTEELPEWEDSKTMGRKRKWFTMEDALEQLSLHKPVQLTYLQSLLTGDLSDKVT
;
A
#
# COMPACT_ATOMS: atom_id res chain seq x y z
N GLN A 1 1.60 -12.33 4.06
CA GLN A 1 2.28 -11.16 4.63
C GLN A 1 2.01 -9.96 3.73
N VAL A 2 2.12 -8.74 4.25
CA VAL A 2 1.97 -7.48 3.49
C VAL A 2 3.15 -6.56 3.80
N LEU A 3 3.57 -5.76 2.82
CA LEU A 3 4.67 -4.80 2.97
C LEU A 3 4.09 -3.42 3.30
N LEU A 4 4.60 -2.81 4.38
CA LEU A 4 4.29 -1.43 4.74
C LEU A 4 5.56 -0.59 4.69
N VAL A 5 5.38 0.72 4.59
CA VAL A 5 6.44 1.71 4.66
C VAL A 5 6.21 2.71 5.79
N THR A 6 7.26 3.36 6.27
CA THR A 6 7.11 4.42 7.28
C THR A 6 6.49 5.67 6.67
N SER A 7 5.64 6.37 7.43
CA SER A 7 5.04 7.63 6.97
C SER A 7 6.07 8.75 6.86
N SER A 8 6.04 9.49 5.76
CA SER A 8 6.84 10.70 5.56
C SER A 8 6.66 11.76 6.65
N ARG A 9 5.46 11.88 7.22
CA ARG A 9 5.14 12.91 8.24
C ARG A 9 5.38 12.43 9.67
N ARG A 10 5.39 11.12 9.90
CA ARG A 10 5.57 10.48 11.21
C ARG A 10 6.33 9.17 11.02
N PRO A 11 7.68 9.21 11.02
CA PRO A 11 8.53 8.06 10.69
C PRO A 11 8.38 6.85 11.63
N ASP A 12 7.73 7.04 12.78
CA ASP A 12 7.35 6.01 13.75
C ASP A 12 6.06 5.27 13.38
N HIS A 13 5.29 5.77 12.41
CA HIS A 13 4.04 5.16 11.94
C HIS A 13 4.25 4.40 10.62
N TRP A 14 3.55 3.27 10.48
CA TRP A 14 3.53 2.49 9.23
C TRP A 14 2.28 2.78 8.40
N ILE A 15 2.42 2.73 7.09
CA ILE A 15 1.38 3.02 6.10
C ILE A 15 1.47 2.04 4.93
N VAL A 16 0.36 1.85 4.23
CA VAL A 16 0.36 1.22 2.89
C VAL A 16 1.01 2.21 1.91
N PRO A 17 2.00 1.81 1.10
CA PRO A 17 2.64 2.69 0.13
C PRO A 17 1.65 3.13 -0.94
N GLY A 18 1.79 4.37 -1.41
CA GLY A 18 0.91 4.94 -2.42
C GLY A 18 0.86 6.46 -2.38
N GLY A 19 0.54 7.06 -3.52
CA GLY A 19 0.56 8.50 -3.69
C GLY A 19 -0.40 9.00 -4.77
N GLY A 20 -0.07 10.13 -5.35
CA GLY A 20 -0.94 10.85 -6.27
C GLY A 20 -0.89 10.28 -7.69
N VAL A 21 -2.05 10.24 -8.34
CA VAL A 21 -2.11 9.97 -9.78
C VAL A 21 -1.59 11.20 -10.52
N GLU A 22 -0.58 11.01 -11.37
CA GLU A 22 -0.05 12.08 -12.21
C GLU A 22 -1.00 12.41 -13.38
N PRO A 23 -0.90 13.61 -13.99
CA PRO A 23 -1.69 13.93 -15.19
C PRO A 23 -1.50 12.88 -16.28
N GLU A 24 -2.61 12.38 -16.84
CA GLU A 24 -2.64 11.36 -17.89
C GLU A 24 -2.10 9.97 -17.46
N GLU A 25 -1.85 9.76 -16.16
CA GLU A 25 -1.43 8.47 -15.62
C GLU A 25 -2.65 7.59 -15.29
N GLU A 26 -2.60 6.33 -15.72
CA GLU A 26 -3.59 5.33 -15.33
C GLU A 26 -3.35 4.91 -13.87
N PRO A 27 -4.39 4.74 -13.03
CA PRO A 27 -4.23 4.36 -11.62
C PRO A 27 -3.39 3.10 -11.37
N SER A 28 -3.46 2.15 -12.29
CA SER A 28 -2.63 0.93 -12.24
C SER A 28 -1.14 1.22 -12.44
N LYS A 29 -0.79 2.18 -13.30
CA LYS A 29 0.59 2.64 -13.50
C LYS A 29 1.06 3.45 -12.30
N THR A 30 0.22 4.33 -11.77
CA THR A 30 0.46 5.04 -10.50
C THR A 30 0.80 4.06 -9.39
N ALA A 31 0.01 3.01 -9.19
CA ALA A 31 0.25 2.02 -8.15
C ALA A 31 1.62 1.34 -8.29
N ILE A 32 2.04 1.00 -9.52
CA ILE A 32 3.35 0.38 -9.77
C ILE A 32 4.49 1.38 -9.50
N ARG A 33 4.37 2.61 -10.00
CA ARG A 33 5.36 3.68 -9.79
C ARG A 33 5.54 3.98 -8.30
N GLU A 34 4.44 4.19 -7.58
CA GLU A 34 4.47 4.55 -6.17
C GLU A 34 5.10 3.46 -5.29
N VAL A 35 4.83 2.17 -5.54
CA VAL A 35 5.50 1.11 -4.74
C VAL A 35 6.98 0.97 -5.07
N LEU A 36 7.39 1.29 -6.30
CA LEU A 36 8.80 1.35 -6.68
C LEU A 36 9.50 2.51 -5.96
N GLU A 37 8.89 3.70 -5.98
CA GLU A 37 9.43 4.92 -5.38
C GLU A 37 9.43 4.90 -3.85
N GLU A 38 8.34 4.45 -3.22
CA GLU A 38 8.20 4.48 -1.76
C GLU A 38 8.73 3.22 -1.06
N ALA A 39 8.63 2.06 -1.70
CA ALA A 39 8.96 0.77 -1.10
C ALA A 39 10.11 0.03 -1.80
N GLY A 40 10.55 0.46 -2.98
CA GLY A 40 11.65 -0.20 -3.69
C GLY A 40 11.34 -1.63 -4.09
N VAL A 41 10.09 -1.92 -4.47
CA VAL A 41 9.68 -3.28 -4.87
C VAL A 41 9.11 -3.30 -6.28
N CYS A 42 9.43 -4.38 -7.00
CA CYS A 42 8.82 -4.71 -8.28
C CYS A 42 7.97 -5.97 -8.11
N GLY A 43 6.93 -6.10 -8.92
CA GLY A 43 6.04 -7.24 -8.82
C GLY A 43 5.04 -7.36 -9.93
N LYS A 44 4.25 -8.42 -9.86
CA LYS A 44 3.11 -8.62 -10.74
C LYS A 44 1.90 -7.92 -10.15
N LEU A 45 1.41 -6.89 -10.85
CA LEU A 45 0.15 -6.26 -10.51
C LEU A 45 -1.00 -7.26 -10.72
N GLY A 46 -1.86 -7.39 -9.72
CA GLY A 46 -3.02 -8.25 -9.69
C GLY A 46 -4.32 -7.45 -9.81
N ARG A 47 -5.37 -7.93 -9.15
CA ARG A 47 -6.70 -7.32 -9.18
C ARG A 47 -6.71 -5.93 -8.53
N CYS A 48 -7.57 -5.04 -9.04
CA CYS A 48 -8.04 -3.88 -8.28
C CYS A 48 -8.87 -4.41 -7.10
N LEU A 49 -8.46 -4.06 -5.88
CA LEU A 49 -9.17 -4.38 -4.66
C LEU A 49 -10.41 -3.49 -4.48
N GLY A 50 -10.36 -2.29 -5.05
CA GLY A 50 -11.46 -1.34 -5.05
C GLY A 50 -10.98 0.08 -4.88
N VAL A 51 -11.96 0.98 -4.79
CA VAL A 51 -11.71 2.40 -4.56
C VAL A 51 -12.18 2.78 -3.17
N PHE A 52 -11.28 3.39 -2.40
CA PHE A 52 -11.50 3.75 -1.01
C PHE A 52 -11.45 5.27 -0.84
N GLU A 53 -12.44 5.80 -0.14
CA GLU A 53 -12.59 7.23 0.05
C GLU A 53 -12.26 7.64 1.49
N ASN A 54 -11.44 8.68 1.61
CA ASN A 54 -11.19 9.38 2.85
C ASN A 54 -11.88 10.74 2.78
N SER A 55 -13.09 10.83 3.34
CA SER A 55 -13.93 12.03 3.30
C SER A 55 -13.29 13.22 4.03
N GLU A 56 -12.59 12.98 5.13
CA GLU A 56 -11.88 14.03 5.90
C GLU A 56 -10.78 14.68 5.08
N ARG A 57 -10.05 13.88 4.29
CA ARG A 57 -8.96 14.36 3.43
C ARG A 57 -9.42 14.68 2.01
N LYS A 58 -10.68 14.37 1.66
CA LYS A 58 -11.22 14.45 0.30
C LYS A 58 -10.36 13.70 -0.73
N HIS A 59 -9.77 12.58 -0.32
CA HIS A 59 -8.93 11.75 -1.17
C HIS A 59 -9.67 10.46 -1.55
N ARG A 60 -9.50 10.04 -2.79
CA ARG A 60 -10.02 8.78 -3.33
C ARG A 60 -8.83 7.97 -3.82
N THR A 61 -8.65 6.76 -3.28
CA THR A 61 -7.49 5.91 -3.55
C THR A 61 -7.98 4.63 -4.21
N GLU A 62 -7.51 4.34 -5.42
CA GLU A 62 -7.69 3.02 -6.03
C GLU A 62 -6.57 2.10 -5.55
N VAL A 63 -6.93 0.96 -4.98
CA VAL A 63 -5.99 0.05 -4.32
C VAL A 63 -5.89 -1.23 -5.14
N PHE A 64 -4.66 -1.65 -5.41
CA PHE A 64 -4.38 -2.88 -6.16
C PHE A 64 -3.60 -3.87 -5.31
N VAL A 65 -3.79 -5.16 -5.58
CA VAL A 65 -2.92 -6.21 -5.06
C VAL A 65 -1.68 -6.27 -5.95
N LEU A 66 -0.49 -6.20 -5.38
CA LEU A 66 0.77 -6.44 -6.10
C LEU A 66 1.53 -7.57 -5.42
N VAL A 67 1.83 -8.61 -6.19
CA VAL A 67 2.66 -9.73 -5.72
C VAL A 67 4.11 -9.37 -5.98
N VAL A 68 4.84 -9.05 -4.91
CA VAL A 68 6.26 -8.68 -4.98
C VAL A 68 7.08 -9.86 -5.50
N THR A 69 7.89 -9.60 -6.51
CA THR A 69 8.83 -10.57 -7.10
C THR A 69 10.28 -10.17 -6.89
N GLU A 70 10.53 -8.89 -6.64
CA GLU A 70 11.88 -8.35 -6.44
C GLU A 70 11.87 -7.23 -5.41
N GLU A 71 12.90 -7.22 -4.58
CA GLU A 71 13.16 -6.23 -3.55
C GLU A 71 14.48 -5.52 -3.86
N LEU A 72 14.42 -4.24 -4.21
CA LEU A 72 15.62 -3.45 -4.46
C LEU A 72 16.34 -3.16 -3.14
N PRO A 73 17.68 -3.24 -3.09
CA PRO A 73 18.45 -2.93 -1.89
C PRO A 73 18.40 -1.43 -1.54
N GLU A 74 18.18 -0.59 -2.54
CA GLU A 74 18.07 0.85 -2.43
C GLU A 74 16.95 1.35 -3.34
N TRP A 75 16.24 2.38 -2.91
CA TRP A 75 15.15 3.00 -3.66
C TRP A 75 15.04 4.48 -3.34
N GLU A 76 14.22 5.21 -4.10
CA GLU A 76 14.15 6.68 -4.06
C GLU A 76 13.88 7.22 -2.65
N ASP A 77 12.76 6.84 -2.04
CA ASP A 77 12.38 7.36 -0.72
C ASP A 77 13.32 6.92 0.42
N SER A 78 13.98 5.76 0.29
CA SER A 78 15.03 5.39 1.25
C SER A 78 16.21 6.35 1.16
N LYS A 79 16.57 6.81 -0.04
CA LYS A 79 17.71 7.71 -0.26
C LYS A 79 17.39 9.15 0.08
N THR A 80 16.22 9.63 -0.31
CA THR A 80 15.85 11.05 -0.21
C THR A 80 15.35 11.41 1.19
N MET A 81 14.65 10.49 1.86
CA MET A 81 14.01 10.78 3.14
C MET A 81 14.18 9.69 4.21
N GLY A 82 14.98 8.66 3.96
CA GLY A 82 15.24 7.59 4.93
C GLY A 82 14.01 6.73 5.22
N ARG A 83 13.06 6.64 4.27
CA ARG A 83 11.86 5.80 4.41
C ARG A 83 12.28 4.35 4.60
N LYS A 84 11.65 3.66 5.55
CA LYS A 84 11.86 2.24 5.80
C LYS A 84 10.70 1.42 5.26
N ARG A 85 10.97 0.18 4.88
CA ARG A 85 9.96 -0.84 4.55
C ARG A 85 10.07 -2.04 5.48
N LYS A 86 8.97 -2.73 5.73
CA LYS A 86 8.96 -3.97 6.51
C LYS A 86 7.79 -4.86 6.11
N TRP A 87 8.04 -6.16 6.04
CA TRP A 87 7.00 -7.17 5.91
C TRP A 87 6.34 -7.44 7.26
N PHE A 88 5.00 -7.43 7.26
CA PHE A 88 4.17 -7.71 8.41
C PHE A 88 3.29 -8.94 8.15
N THR A 89 2.93 -9.63 9.22
CA THR A 89 1.76 -10.52 9.17
C THR A 89 0.51 -9.66 8.96
N MET A 90 -0.61 -10.28 8.53
CA MET A 90 -1.85 -9.52 8.36
C MET A 90 -2.35 -8.94 9.68
N GLU A 91 -2.20 -9.68 10.78
CA GLU A 91 -2.57 -9.26 12.13
C GLU A 91 -1.76 -8.04 12.58
N ASP A 92 -0.42 -8.11 12.50
CA ASP A 92 0.44 -7.00 12.90
C ASP A 92 0.18 -5.75 12.03
N ALA A 93 -0.04 -5.94 10.72
CA ALA A 93 -0.32 -4.82 9.82
C ALA A 93 -1.63 -4.11 10.16
N LEU A 94 -2.68 -4.87 10.51
CA LEU A 94 -3.95 -4.31 10.98
C LEU A 94 -3.74 -3.51 12.28
N GLU A 95 -2.97 -4.04 13.23
CA GLU A 95 -2.64 -3.33 14.47
C GLU A 95 -1.94 -2.00 14.17
N GLN A 96 -0.88 -2.01 13.35
CA GLN A 96 -0.13 -0.80 12.98
C GLN A 96 -1.01 0.28 12.33
N LEU A 97 -1.93 -0.11 11.44
CA LEU A 97 -2.78 0.84 10.71
C LEU A 97 -3.95 1.36 11.56
N SER A 98 -4.45 0.57 12.51
CA SER A 98 -5.65 0.88 13.31
C SER A 98 -5.58 2.21 14.06
N LEU A 99 -4.40 2.57 14.58
CA LEU A 99 -4.24 3.73 15.43
C LEU A 99 -4.26 5.04 14.65
N HIS A 100 -3.76 5.03 13.40
CA HIS A 100 -3.37 6.26 12.72
C HIS A 100 -3.71 6.32 11.22
N LYS A 101 -4.19 5.22 10.64
CA LYS A 101 -4.60 5.10 9.24
C LYS A 101 -5.84 4.21 9.11
N PRO A 102 -6.98 4.57 9.74
CA PRO A 102 -8.19 3.75 9.74
C PRO A 102 -8.72 3.45 8.33
N VAL A 103 -8.54 4.37 7.37
CA VAL A 103 -8.92 4.11 5.96
C VAL A 103 -8.00 3.07 5.32
N GLN A 104 -6.69 3.09 5.55
CA GLN A 104 -5.80 2.06 4.99
C GLN A 104 -6.01 0.69 5.65
N LEU A 105 -6.44 0.67 6.92
CA LEU A 105 -6.85 -0.56 7.60
C LEU A 105 -7.99 -1.27 6.85
N THR A 106 -8.95 -0.52 6.28
CA THR A 106 -10.06 -1.13 5.51
C THR A 106 -9.58 -1.80 4.21
N TYR A 107 -8.40 -1.42 3.69
CA TYR A 107 -7.81 -2.08 2.52
C TYR A 107 -7.47 -3.52 2.88
N LEU A 108 -6.81 -3.72 4.02
CA LEU A 108 -6.42 -5.06 4.48
C LEU A 108 -7.63 -5.90 4.90
N GLN A 109 -8.65 -5.28 5.48
CA GLN A 109 -9.92 -5.98 5.77
C GLN A 109 -10.65 -6.42 4.50
N SER A 110 -10.68 -5.57 3.46
CA SER A 110 -11.24 -5.91 2.15
C SER A 110 -10.47 -7.07 1.50
N LEU A 111 -9.14 -7.06 1.60
CA LEU A 111 -8.30 -8.13 1.09
C LEU A 111 -8.63 -9.48 1.74
N LEU A 112 -8.80 -9.51 3.06
CA LEU A 112 -9.14 -10.73 3.82
C LEU A 112 -10.56 -11.24 3.52
N THR A 113 -11.52 -10.34 3.28
CA THR A 113 -12.91 -10.72 2.99
C THR A 113 -13.10 -11.19 1.56
N GLY A 114 -12.42 -10.57 0.59
CA GLY A 114 -12.41 -11.03 -0.81
C GLY A 114 -11.76 -12.42 -0.99
N ASP A 115 -10.74 -12.73 -0.18
CA ASP A 115 -10.12 -14.07 -0.19
C ASP A 115 -11.04 -15.16 0.39
N LEU A 116 -12.06 -14.80 1.17
CA LEU A 116 -13.09 -15.74 1.66
C LEU A 116 -14.15 -16.03 0.59
N SER A 117 -14.50 -15.06 -0.27
CA SER A 117 -15.41 -15.30 -1.39
C SER A 117 -14.77 -16.15 -2.49
N ASP A 118 -13.47 -15.98 -2.74
CA ASP A 118 -12.74 -16.72 -3.77
C ASP A 118 -12.49 -18.20 -3.40
N LYS A 119 -12.70 -18.61 -2.14
CA LYS A 119 -12.53 -19.99 -1.64
C LYS A 119 -13.81 -20.82 -1.58
N VAL A 120 -14.96 -20.22 -1.90
CA VAL A 120 -16.30 -20.87 -1.85
C VAL A 120 -16.83 -21.20 -3.25
N THR A 121 -16.02 -21.02 -4.30
CA THR A 121 -16.33 -21.40 -5.68
C THR A 121 -15.38 -22.48 -6.17
#